data_AF-A0A0G4NBV7-F1
#
_entry.id   AF-A0A0G4NBV7-F1
#
_cell.length_a   1.000
_cell.length_b   1.000
_cell.length_c   1.000
_cell.angle_alpha   90.00
_cell.angle_beta   90.00
_cell.angle_gamma   90.00
#
_symmetry.space_group_name_H-M   'P 1'
#
loop_
_entity.id
_entity.type
_entity.pdbx_description
1 polymer ?
#
loop_
_entity_poly.entity_id
_entity_poly.type
_entity_poly.pdbx_seq_one_letter_code
_entity_poly.pdbx_strand_id
1 'polypeptide(L)'
;MATYGRSVDSVDGNENLKIIITGDPARAVIAMMYLFVFMYGLTWAPIGWIYCSEVFPLHYRAKGVGLAAASNWAFNLALAFFVPPAFENITWQTYIIFGVFCTVMIPHIYFTYPETAGKTLEEIDVIFDENIAPWKSRHAGPSLQGRVADLKVQKGEPSAEQRETV
;
A
#
# COMPACT_ATOMS: atom_id res chain seq x y z
N MET A 1 -5.68 13.28 -27.14
CA MET A 1 -4.41 12.69 -27.65
C MET A 1 -3.44 13.82 -27.92
N ALA A 2 -2.59 14.19 -26.96
CA ALA A 2 -2.11 15.57 -26.94
C ALA A 2 -1.07 15.92 -28.04
N THR A 3 -0.21 14.97 -28.49
CA THR A 3 0.77 15.30 -29.56
C THR A 3 1.34 14.09 -30.33
N TYR A 4 1.54 12.92 -29.70
CA TYR A 4 2.31 11.81 -30.28
C TYR A 4 1.55 10.49 -30.51
N GLY A 5 0.28 10.39 -30.08
CA GLY A 5 -0.55 9.19 -30.26
C GLY A 5 -1.69 9.45 -31.23
N ARG A 6 -1.94 8.52 -32.16
CA ARG A 6 -3.10 8.55 -33.06
C ARG A 6 -4.03 7.39 -32.78
N SER A 7 -5.34 7.66 -32.80
CA SER A 7 -6.37 6.62 -32.73
C SER A 7 -6.43 5.91 -34.06
N VAL A 8 -6.52 4.59 -34.04
CA VAL A 8 -6.70 3.77 -35.24
C VAL A 8 -7.74 2.70 -34.97
N ASP A 9 -8.44 2.27 -36.02
CA ASP A 9 -9.50 1.25 -35.90
C ASP A 9 -8.92 -0.17 -35.79
N SER A 10 -7.70 -0.38 -36.30
CA SER A 10 -6.92 -1.60 -36.08
C SER A 10 -5.42 -1.35 -36.25
N VAL A 11 -4.61 -2.15 -35.57
CA VAL A 11 -3.16 -2.26 -35.80
C VAL A 11 -2.87 -3.67 -36.27
N ASP A 12 -2.33 -3.82 -37.48
CA ASP A 12 -1.93 -5.13 -38.05
C ASP A 12 -3.05 -6.19 -38.01
N GLY A 13 -4.30 -5.77 -38.22
CA GLY A 13 -5.48 -6.66 -38.19
C GLY A 13 -6.02 -6.96 -36.78
N ASN A 14 -5.47 -6.35 -35.73
CA ASN A 14 -5.97 -6.46 -34.36
C ASN A 14 -6.86 -5.25 -34.00
N GLU A 15 -8.15 -5.51 -33.83
CA GLU A 15 -9.18 -4.52 -33.48
C GLU A 15 -9.12 -4.07 -32.01
N ASN A 16 -8.41 -4.82 -31.15
CA ASN A 16 -8.26 -4.45 -29.73
C ASN A 16 -7.24 -3.32 -29.52
N LEU A 17 -6.39 -3.05 -30.52
CA LEU A 17 -5.37 -2.02 -30.46
C LEU A 17 -5.91 -0.73 -31.08
N LYS A 18 -6.43 0.17 -30.23
CA LYS A 18 -7.03 1.43 -30.69
C LYS A 18 -6.06 2.62 -30.71
N ILE A 19 -4.83 2.45 -30.22
CA ILE A 19 -3.85 3.55 -30.05
C ILE A 19 -2.48 3.12 -30.58
N ILE A 20 -1.92 3.89 -31.50
CA ILE A 20 -0.52 3.76 -31.94
C ILE A 20 0.28 4.97 -31.46
N ILE A 21 1.46 4.68 -30.89
CA ILE A 21 2.51 5.66 -30.59
C ILE A 21 3.79 5.14 -31.27
N THR A 22 4.49 5.99 -32.01
CA THR A 22 5.72 5.63 -32.74
C THR A 22 6.91 6.48 -32.31
N GLY A 23 8.12 5.98 -32.58
CA GLY A 23 9.39 6.68 -32.31
C GLY A 23 9.83 6.67 -30.86
N ASP A 24 10.68 7.64 -30.49
CA ASP A 24 11.20 7.79 -29.13
C ASP A 24 10.12 7.94 -28.03
N PRO A 25 8.99 8.63 -28.27
CA PRO A 25 7.90 8.71 -27.29
C PRO A 25 7.31 7.35 -26.91
N ALA A 26 7.24 6.39 -27.84
CA ALA A 26 6.74 5.05 -27.54
C ALA A 26 7.66 4.31 -26.55
N ARG A 27 8.97 4.43 -26.74
CA ARG A 27 9.99 3.84 -25.85
C ARG A 27 9.90 4.44 -24.45
N ALA A 28 9.68 5.75 -24.35
CA ALA A 28 9.49 6.44 -23.08
C ALA A 28 8.22 5.95 -22.34
N VAL A 29 7.09 5.83 -23.04
CA VAL A 29 5.84 5.30 -22.46
C VAL A 29 6.02 3.88 -21.93
N ILE A 30 6.67 3.01 -22.70
CA ILE A 30 6.95 1.63 -22.29
C ILE A 30 7.86 1.62 -21.05
N ALA A 31 8.94 2.40 -21.06
CA ALA A 31 9.86 2.49 -19.92
C ALA A 31 9.16 2.97 -18.64
N MET A 32 8.31 4.00 -18.74
CA MET A 32 7.54 4.53 -17.60
C MET A 32 6.51 3.53 -17.10
N MET A 33 5.86 2.76 -17.99
CA MET A 33 4.94 1.69 -17.60
C MET A 33 5.66 0.60 -16.80
N TYR A 34 6.84 0.15 -17.25
CA TYR A 34 7.63 -0.83 -16.50
C TYR A 34 8.11 -0.29 -15.16
N LEU A 35 8.55 0.97 -15.11
CA LEU A 35 8.95 1.61 -13.86
C LEU A 35 7.78 1.66 -12.86
N PHE A 36 6.58 2.01 -13.33
CA PHE A 36 5.38 2.03 -12.50
C PHE A 36 5.05 0.64 -11.95
N VAL A 37 5.06 -0.39 -12.81
CA VAL A 37 4.80 -1.78 -12.39
C VAL A 37 5.85 -2.27 -11.41
N PHE A 38 7.12 -1.92 -11.61
CA PHE A 38 8.21 -2.27 -10.70
C PHE A 38 8.03 -1.63 -9.31
N MET A 39 7.73 -0.33 -9.25
CA MET A 39 7.46 0.37 -7.99
C MET A 39 6.24 -0.22 -7.28
N TYR A 40 5.16 -0.49 -8.00
CA TYR A 40 3.97 -1.14 -7.47
C TYR A 40 4.27 -2.53 -6.91
N GLY A 41 5.07 -3.33 -7.63
CA GLY A 41 5.47 -4.67 -7.22
C GLY A 41 6.33 -4.70 -5.95
N LEU A 42 7.15 -3.67 -5.72
CA LEU A 42 7.97 -3.57 -4.50
C LEU A 42 7.20 -3.04 -3.28
N THR A 43 6.22 -2.18 -3.51
CA THR A 43 5.54 -1.45 -2.44
C THR A 43 4.15 -2.03 -2.19
N TRP A 44 3.20 -1.67 -3.03
CA TRP A 44 1.78 -1.94 -2.84
C TRP A 44 1.42 -3.41 -2.86
N ALA A 45 2.02 -4.18 -3.77
CA ALA A 45 1.71 -5.60 -3.92
C ALA A 45 1.98 -6.40 -2.62
N PRO A 46 3.18 -6.36 -2.02
CA PRO A 46 3.44 -7.07 -0.77
C PRO A 46 2.84 -6.37 0.46
N ILE A 47 2.95 -5.04 0.57
CA ILE A 47 2.56 -4.30 1.77
C ILE A 47 1.06 -4.43 2.03
N GLY A 48 0.21 -4.39 1.00
CA GLY A 48 -1.25 -4.48 1.17
C GLY A 48 -1.70 -5.76 1.87
N TRP A 49 -1.08 -6.90 1.54
CA TRP A 49 -1.42 -8.19 2.16
C TRP A 49 -0.81 -8.35 3.55
N ILE A 50 0.43 -7.90 3.73
CA ILE A 50 1.13 -7.96 5.01
C ILE A 50 0.41 -7.09 6.04
N TYR A 51 0.17 -5.82 5.70
CA TYR A 51 -0.48 -4.86 6.60
C TYR A 51 -1.88 -5.31 7.00
N CYS A 52 -2.66 -5.87 6.06
CA CYS A 52 -3.96 -6.46 6.37
C CYS A 52 -3.86 -7.57 7.44
N SER A 53 -2.79 -8.36 7.45
CA SER A 53 -2.60 -9.42 8.44
C SER A 53 -2.14 -8.90 9.81
N GLU A 54 -1.46 -7.76 9.85
CA GLU A 54 -0.88 -7.16 11.06
C GLU A 54 -1.91 -6.32 11.83
N VAL A 55 -2.81 -5.63 11.13
CA VAL A 55 -3.78 -4.70 11.74
C VAL A 55 -4.91 -5.42 12.46
N PHE A 56 -5.28 -6.63 12.04
CA PHE A 56 -6.38 -7.34 12.68
C PHE A 56 -5.90 -8.08 13.95
N PRO A 57 -6.65 -7.95 15.07
CA PRO A 57 -6.35 -8.64 16.31
C PRO A 57 -6.46 -10.15 16.11
N LEU A 58 -5.63 -10.91 16.83
CA LEU A 58 -5.46 -12.37 16.67
C LEU A 58 -6.79 -13.15 16.61
N HIS A 59 -7.75 -12.78 17.45
CA HIS A 59 -9.03 -13.49 17.56
C HIS A 59 -9.94 -13.33 16.32
N TYR A 60 -9.89 -12.19 15.63
CA TYR A 60 -10.75 -11.88 14.48
C TYR A 60 -10.00 -11.85 13.14
N ARG A 61 -8.68 -12.03 13.16
CA ARG A 61 -7.81 -11.91 11.99
C ARG A 61 -8.30 -12.68 10.77
N ALA A 62 -8.67 -13.96 10.92
CA ALA A 62 -9.12 -14.76 9.79
C ALA A 62 -10.38 -14.18 9.12
N LYS A 63 -11.33 -13.64 9.90
CA LYS A 63 -12.54 -13.02 9.38
C LYS A 63 -12.26 -11.65 8.76
N GLY A 64 -11.41 -10.85 9.41
CA GLY A 64 -11.00 -9.52 8.91
C GLY A 64 -10.24 -9.61 7.59
N VAL A 65 -9.24 -10.49 7.51
CA VAL A 65 -8.47 -10.75 6.28
C VAL A 65 -9.36 -11.32 5.19
N GLY A 66 -10.30 -12.21 5.52
CA GLY A 66 -11.28 -12.74 4.57
C GLY A 66 -12.17 -11.64 3.97
N LEU A 67 -12.65 -10.70 4.79
CA LEU A 67 -13.44 -9.57 4.32
C LEU A 67 -12.60 -8.63 3.45
N ALA A 68 -11.37 -8.31 3.86
CA ALA A 68 -10.46 -7.49 3.08
C ALA A 68 -10.15 -8.11 1.70
N ALA A 69 -9.92 -9.43 1.65
CA ALA A 69 -9.75 -10.15 0.40
C ALA A 69 -11.02 -10.10 -0.46
N ALA A 70 -12.20 -10.32 0.12
CA ALA A 70 -13.47 -10.24 -0.61
C ALA A 70 -13.71 -8.83 -1.19
N SER A 71 -13.43 -7.78 -0.42
CA SER A 71 -13.48 -6.40 -0.89
C SER A 71 -12.48 -6.15 -2.02
N ASN A 72 -11.24 -6.65 -1.91
CA ASN A 72 -10.24 -6.54 -2.98
C ASN A 72 -10.75 -7.18 -4.29
N TRP A 73 -11.30 -8.39 -4.22
CA TRP A 73 -11.85 -9.06 -5.40
C TRP A 73 -13.09 -8.36 -5.96
N ALA A 74 -13.95 -7.80 -5.11
CA ALA A 74 -15.09 -7.01 -5.54
C ALA A 74 -14.66 -5.74 -6.29
N PHE A 75 -13.62 -5.04 -5.82
CA PHE A 75 -13.07 -3.88 -6.53
C PHE A 75 -12.36 -4.29 -7.83
N ASN A 76 -11.65 -5.42 -7.86
CA ASN A 76 -11.09 -5.95 -9.10
C ASN A 76 -12.17 -6.24 -10.14
N LEU A 77 -13.32 -6.78 -9.71
CA LEU A 77 -14.48 -6.99 -10.58
C LEU A 77 -15.05 -5.65 -11.09
N ALA A 78 -15.23 -4.67 -10.19
CA ALA A 78 -15.71 -3.35 -10.58
C ALA A 78 -14.78 -2.67 -11.60
N LEU A 79 -13.46 -2.77 -11.41
CA LEU A 79 -12.46 -2.26 -12.34
C LEU A 79 -12.49 -3.01 -13.68
N ALA A 80 -12.68 -4.34 -13.67
CA ALA A 80 -12.80 -5.11 -14.90
C ALA A 80 -13.99 -4.64 -15.77
N PHE A 81 -15.09 -4.20 -15.16
CA PHE A 81 -16.22 -3.61 -15.90
C PHE A 81 -16.06 -2.12 -16.21
N PHE A 82 -15.35 -1.36 -15.37
CA PHE A 82 -15.17 0.08 -15.56
C PHE A 82 -14.10 0.42 -16.60
N VAL A 83 -12.99 -0.30 -16.60
CA VAL A 83 -11.80 0.04 -17.39
C VAL A 83 -12.05 -0.02 -18.90
N PRO A 84 -12.68 -1.07 -19.47
CA PRO A 84 -12.89 -1.12 -20.93
C PRO A 84 -13.78 0.02 -21.44
N PRO A 85 -14.98 0.28 -20.88
CA PRO A 85 -15.81 1.41 -21.30
C PRO A 85 -15.14 2.77 -21.08
N ALA A 86 -14.35 2.93 -20.01
CA ALA A 86 -13.61 4.16 -19.78
C ALA A 86 -12.58 4.42 -20.89
N PHE A 87 -11.83 3.41 -21.32
CA PHE A 87 -10.88 3.57 -22.43
C PHE A 87 -11.56 3.83 -23.77
N GLU A 88 -12.80 3.38 -23.99
CA GLU A 88 -13.55 3.69 -25.22
C GLU A 88 -14.10 5.11 -25.24
N ASN A 89 -14.63 5.60 -24.12
CA ASN A 89 -15.29 6.90 -24.06
C ASN A 89 -14.31 8.06 -23.78
N ILE A 90 -13.39 7.86 -22.84
CA ILE A 90 -12.51 8.91 -22.31
C ILE A 90 -11.02 8.62 -22.52
N THR A 91 -10.67 7.54 -23.23
CA THR A 91 -9.30 7.19 -23.69
C THR A 91 -8.19 7.49 -22.69
N TRP A 92 -7.42 8.58 -22.91
CA TRP A 92 -6.25 8.95 -22.11
C TRP A 92 -6.64 9.62 -20.79
N GLN A 93 -7.82 10.23 -20.69
CA GLN A 93 -8.29 10.86 -19.46
C GLN A 93 -8.54 9.83 -18.35
N THR A 94 -8.73 8.54 -18.69
CA THR A 94 -8.79 7.44 -17.72
C THR A 94 -7.54 7.40 -16.83
N TYR A 95 -6.36 7.70 -17.38
CA TYR A 95 -5.12 7.74 -16.59
C TYR A 95 -5.10 8.90 -15.58
N ILE A 96 -5.76 10.03 -15.88
CA ILE A 96 -5.90 11.14 -14.92
C ILE A 96 -6.74 10.69 -13.73
N ILE A 97 -7.84 9.96 -13.98
CA ILE A 97 -8.71 9.45 -12.90
C ILE A 97 -7.89 8.59 -11.94
N PHE A 98 -7.10 7.64 -12.47
CA PHE A 98 -6.21 6.82 -11.64
C PHE A 98 -5.13 7.64 -10.93
N GLY A 99 -4.55 8.64 -11.60
CA GLY A 99 -3.57 9.54 -10.98
C GLY A 99 -4.15 10.34 -9.80
N VAL A 100 -5.41 10.80 -9.91
CA VAL A 100 -6.11 11.47 -8.81
C VAL A 100 -6.34 10.50 -7.65
N PHE A 101 -6.79 9.28 -7.91
CA PHE A 101 -6.94 8.27 -6.85
C PHE A 101 -5.61 7.97 -6.16
N CYS A 102 -4.51 7.79 -6.90
CA CYS A 102 -3.19 7.62 -6.31
C CYS A 102 -2.76 8.82 -5.46
N THR A 103 -3.08 10.06 -5.90
CA THR A 103 -2.73 11.28 -5.16
C THR A 103 -3.54 11.44 -3.88
N VAL A 104 -4.83 11.11 -3.91
CA VAL A 104 -5.72 11.12 -2.73
C VAL A 104 -5.36 10.01 -1.74
N MET A 105 -4.80 8.91 -2.24
CA MET A 105 -4.32 7.82 -1.40
C MET A 105 -3.19 8.26 -0.47
N ILE A 106 -2.28 9.14 -0.91
CA ILE A 106 -1.14 9.62 -0.11
C ILE A 106 -1.58 10.24 1.23
N PRO A 107 -2.43 11.30 1.27
CA PRO A 107 -2.89 11.85 2.53
C PRO A 107 -3.76 10.84 3.30
N HIS A 108 -4.54 9.99 2.62
CA HIS A 108 -5.31 8.96 3.30
C HIS A 108 -4.41 8.05 4.13
N ILE A 109 -3.36 7.47 3.53
CA ILE A 109 -2.40 6.61 4.23
C ILE A 109 -1.75 7.36 5.39
N TYR A 110 -1.28 8.59 5.14
CA TYR A 110 -0.57 9.38 6.15
C TYR A 110 -1.42 9.64 7.41
N PHE A 111 -2.73 9.83 7.26
CA PHE A 111 -3.62 10.12 8.38
C PHE A 111 -4.28 8.89 9.01
N THR A 112 -4.41 7.77 8.30
CA THR A 112 -5.19 6.61 8.79
C THR A 112 -4.36 5.35 9.05
N TYR A 113 -3.13 5.22 8.53
CA TYR A 113 -2.33 4.00 8.63
C TYR A 113 -1.19 4.17 9.65
N PRO A 114 -1.30 3.63 10.87
CA PRO A 114 -0.18 3.61 11.80
C PRO A 114 0.94 2.69 11.30
N GLU A 115 2.19 3.09 11.53
CA GLU A 115 3.39 2.28 11.31
C GLU A 115 3.37 0.99 12.15
N THR A 116 3.46 -0.16 11.46
CA THR A 116 3.47 -1.51 12.06
C THR A 116 4.85 -2.17 12.02
N ALA A 117 5.83 -1.61 11.28
CA ALA A 117 7.13 -2.24 11.11
C ALA A 117 7.90 -2.36 12.44
N GLY A 118 8.43 -3.56 12.70
CA GLY A 118 9.29 -3.83 13.86
C GLY A 118 8.56 -3.90 15.21
N LYS A 119 7.22 -4.00 15.20
CA LYS A 119 6.38 -4.14 16.39
C LYS A 119 5.81 -5.54 16.49
N THR A 120 5.52 -6.00 17.71
CA THR A 120 4.77 -7.25 17.89
C THR A 120 3.29 -7.03 17.63
N LEU A 121 2.55 -8.11 17.34
CA LEU A 121 1.11 -8.03 17.09
C LEU A 121 0.35 -7.45 18.30
N GLU A 122 0.81 -7.74 19.51
CA GLU A 122 0.23 -7.22 20.76
C GLU A 122 0.51 -5.71 20.94
N GLU A 123 1.68 -5.22 20.51
CA GLU A 123 1.99 -3.79 20.52
C GLU A 123 1.13 -3.02 19.50
N ILE A 124 0.84 -3.65 18.35
CA ILE A 124 -0.05 -3.08 17.33
C ILE A 124 -1.48 -2.98 17.86
N ASP A 125 -1.98 -4.02 18.54
CA ASP A 125 -3.31 -3.99 19.18
C ASP A 125 -3.42 -2.81 20.17
N VAL A 126 -2.38 -2.55 20.98
CA VAL A 126 -2.34 -1.40 21.92
C VAL A 126 -2.37 -0.06 21.19
N ILE A 127 -1.69 0.08 20.04
CA ILE A 127 -1.70 1.33 19.26
C ILE A 127 -3.12 1.66 18.77
N PHE A 128 -3.88 0.65 18.37
CA PHE A 128 -5.26 0.82 17.96
C PHE A 128 -6.20 1.10 19.15
N ASP A 129 -6.02 0.42 20.29
CA ASP A 129 -6.81 0.63 21.50
C ASP A 129 -6.59 2.01 22.13
N GLU A 130 -5.35 2.50 22.17
CA GLU A 130 -4.99 3.83 22.69
C GLU A 130 -5.29 4.96 21.69
N ASN A 131 -5.82 4.64 20.50
CA ASN A 131 -6.17 5.56 19.43
C ASN A 131 -5.04 6.56 19.11
N ILE A 132 -3.82 6.02 19.02
CA ILE A 132 -2.63 6.84 18.80
C ILE A 132 -2.64 7.32 17.35
N ALA A 133 -2.48 8.63 17.16
CA ALA A 133 -2.44 9.22 15.84
C ALA A 133 -1.40 8.52 14.93
N PRO A 134 -1.76 8.10 13.70
CA PRO A 134 -0.88 7.34 12.81
C PRO A 134 0.50 7.94 12.55
N TRP A 135 0.59 9.27 12.41
CA TRP A 135 1.87 9.96 12.22
C TRP A 135 2.77 9.99 13.47
N LYS A 136 2.29 9.53 14.63
CA LYS A 136 3.06 9.40 15.88
C LYS A 136 3.36 7.95 16.24
N SER A 137 2.77 6.97 15.55
CA SER A 137 2.87 5.55 15.93
C SER A 137 4.29 4.98 15.79
N ARG A 138 5.18 5.62 15.02
CA ARG A 138 6.59 5.21 14.88
C ARG A 138 7.29 5.06 16.23
N HIS A 139 7.02 5.94 17.19
CA HIS A 139 7.60 5.89 18.54
C HIS A 139 6.59 5.47 19.61
N ALA A 140 5.36 5.16 19.21
CA ALA A 140 4.32 4.77 20.15
C ALA A 140 4.28 3.24 20.25
N GLY A 141 4.17 2.75 21.49
CA GLY A 141 4.31 1.34 21.83
C GLY A 141 5.40 1.17 22.87
N PRO A 142 5.11 0.59 24.04
CA PRO A 142 6.16 0.23 24.98
C PRO A 142 6.93 -0.91 24.34
N SER A 143 8.18 -0.65 23.93
CA SER A 143 9.01 -1.71 23.39
C SER A 143 9.05 -2.87 24.39
N LEU A 144 9.17 -4.11 23.91
CA LEU A 144 9.52 -5.22 24.80
C LEU A 144 10.72 -4.87 25.68
N GLN A 145 11.67 -4.02 25.23
CA GLN A 145 12.70 -3.48 26.11
C GLN A 145 12.16 -2.59 27.23
N GLY A 146 11.16 -1.74 26.97
CA GLY A 146 10.45 -0.94 27.98
C GLY A 146 9.71 -1.83 29.00
N ARG A 147 8.93 -2.82 28.55
CA ARG A 147 8.24 -3.75 29.47
C ARG A 147 9.20 -4.66 30.23
N VAL A 148 10.29 -5.11 29.60
CA VAL A 148 11.36 -5.87 30.26
C VAL A 148 12.15 -4.96 31.21
N ALA A 149 12.36 -3.69 30.89
CA ALA A 149 12.96 -2.71 31.78
C ALA A 149 12.05 -2.45 32.99
N ASP A 150 10.75 -2.22 32.79
CA ASP A 150 9.77 -2.03 33.85
C ASP A 150 9.66 -3.28 34.75
N LEU A 151 9.69 -4.48 34.16
CA LEU A 151 9.74 -5.75 34.90
C LEU A 151 11.06 -5.92 35.66
N LYS A 152 12.21 -5.56 35.08
CA LYS A 152 13.53 -5.60 35.75
C LYS A 152 13.60 -4.61 36.91
N VAL A 153 13.02 -3.42 36.74
CA VAL A 153 12.88 -2.38 37.77
C VAL A 153 11.95 -2.87 38.89
N GLN A 154 10.79 -3.45 38.55
CA GLN A 154 9.84 -3.99 39.53
C GLN A 154 10.41 -5.20 40.29
N LYS A 155 11.29 -5.97 39.66
CA LYS A 155 11.95 -7.14 40.25
C LYS A 155 13.28 -6.81 40.95
N GLY A 156 13.72 -5.55 40.92
CA GLY A 156 14.93 -5.07 41.60
C GLY A 156 16.26 -5.58 41.02
N GLU A 157 16.29 -6.03 39.75
CA GLU A 157 17.51 -6.52 39.10
C GLU A 157 18.31 -5.34 38.48
N PRO A 158 19.62 -5.18 38.78
CA PRO A 158 20.39 -4.03 38.30
C PRO A 158 20.66 -4.09 36.79
N SER A 159 20.60 -2.94 36.13
CA SER A 159 20.80 -2.78 34.69
C SER A 159 22.23 -3.17 34.27
N ALA A 160 22.35 -3.78 33.08
CA ALA A 160 23.60 -4.32 32.54
C ALA A 160 24.74 -3.28 32.42
N GLU A 161 24.41 -1.99 32.41
CA GLU A 161 25.37 -0.88 32.35
C GLU A 161 26.29 -0.81 33.59
N GLN A 162 25.88 -1.38 34.73
CA GLN A 162 26.71 -1.42 35.95
C GLN A 162 27.69 -2.61 35.99
N ARG A 163 27.69 -3.50 35.00
CA ARG A 163 28.62 -4.65 34.93
C ARG A 163 29.91 -4.37 34.18
N GLU A 164 30.01 -3.27 33.43
CA GLU A 164 31.20 -2.94 32.64
C GLU A 164 32.15 -1.95 33.33
N THR A 165 31.80 -1.44 34.51
CA THR A 165 32.61 -0.48 35.28
C THR A 165 33.25 -1.06 36.54
N VAL A 166 33.37 -2.39 36.66
CA VAL A 166 34.09 -3.06 37.76
C VAL A 166 35.09 -4.06 37.22
#